data_AF-A0A8H6X5Q9-F1
#
_entry.id   AF-A0A8H6X5Q9-F1
#
_cell.length_a   1.000
_cell.length_b   1.000
_cell.length_c   1.000
_cell.angle_alpha   90.00
_cell.angle_beta   90.00
_cell.angle_gamma   90.00
#
_symmetry.space_group_name_H-M   'P 1'
#
loop_
_entity.id
_entity.type
_entity.pdbx_description
1 polymer ?
#
loop_
_entity_poly.entity_id
_entity_poly.type
_entity_poly.pdbx_seq_one_letter_code
_entity_poly.pdbx_strand_id
1 'polypeptide(L)'
;MRFIPVYPLAPPLIGIDSPTTLTHVCRQWRDVALASPMLWSAIKFDDMYHDVYQRTVLRCILTDWIKRSRSCGLSISVTIDDDEFLQEILADPSTVRWERLQLEGWVNSFLDIHSPLPMLHSLDFKPYRVSTFGFTFHGALRQLRTAVLCGRAIPAGLPWVQLTCLTLNGVTMNGCVAILAQTPNLVRCVVTLYRRPKFDSLTRVDFALPFLESLVLKIEGRTSRHQTITREFLDLFVLPALSRLVVEEIFLREDLIARLQSLISRSGCKLQEVCIRGRLTTTVRDRLGQAFPSIPTFSFPVAYEEESDEDEYEEDDSD
;
A
#
# COMPACT_ATOMS: atom_id res chain seq x y z
N MET A 1 9.27 -18.79 -23.85
CA MET A 1 8.25 -17.74 -23.63
C MET A 1 7.61 -17.99 -22.27
N ARG A 2 7.84 -17.12 -21.28
CA ARG A 2 7.20 -17.17 -19.95
C ARG A 2 5.84 -16.45 -20.08
N PHE A 3 4.79 -17.18 -20.44
CA PHE A 3 3.41 -16.66 -20.50
C PHE A 3 2.67 -16.75 -19.16
N ILE A 4 3.36 -17.18 -18.10
CA ILE A 4 2.81 -17.13 -16.74
C ILE A 4 3.15 -15.73 -16.21
N PRO A 5 2.16 -14.85 -15.97
CA PRO A 5 2.39 -13.58 -15.31
C PRO A 5 3.17 -13.82 -14.02
N VAL A 6 4.13 -12.94 -13.69
CA VAL A 6 4.86 -13.06 -12.42
C VAL A 6 3.82 -12.95 -11.32
N TYR A 7 3.55 -14.06 -10.64
CA TYR A 7 2.67 -14.07 -9.47
C TYR A 7 3.15 -12.97 -8.50
N PRO A 8 2.31 -11.96 -8.16
CA PRO A 8 0.84 -11.96 -8.21
C PRO A 8 0.18 -11.02 -9.24
N LEU A 9 0.72 -10.81 -10.44
CA LEU A 9 -0.03 -10.06 -11.45
C LEU A 9 -1.37 -10.78 -11.72
N ALA A 10 -2.44 -10.20 -11.20
CA ALA A 10 -3.79 -10.75 -11.25
C ALA A 10 -4.39 -10.40 -12.62
N PRO A 11 -4.55 -11.38 -13.53
CA PRO A 11 -5.07 -11.11 -14.86
C PRO A 11 -6.55 -10.70 -14.77
N PRO A 12 -7.06 -9.96 -15.77
CA PRO A 12 -8.48 -9.64 -15.82
C PRO A 12 -9.31 -10.93 -15.95
N LEU A 13 -10.53 -10.87 -15.42
CA LEU A 13 -11.49 -11.96 -15.47
C LEU A 13 -11.78 -12.44 -16.91
N ILE A 14 -11.90 -11.48 -17.84
CA ILE A 14 -12.21 -11.70 -19.25
C ILE A 14 -11.38 -10.75 -20.12
N GLY A 15 -11.30 -11.03 -21.42
CA GLY A 15 -10.61 -10.16 -22.38
C GLY A 15 -9.14 -10.50 -22.61
N ILE A 16 -8.42 -9.55 -23.20
CA ILE A 16 -6.99 -9.68 -23.50
C ILE A 16 -6.24 -9.93 -22.19
N ASP A 17 -5.23 -10.81 -22.22
CA ASP A 17 -4.43 -11.24 -21.06
C ASP A 17 -5.17 -12.10 -20.01
N SER A 18 -6.46 -12.39 -20.19
CA SER A 18 -7.17 -13.36 -19.35
C SER A 18 -6.78 -14.81 -19.71
N PRO A 19 -6.49 -15.69 -18.73
CA PRO A 19 -6.35 -17.14 -18.93
C PRO A 19 -7.52 -17.79 -19.66
N THR A 20 -8.71 -17.19 -19.62
CA THR A 20 -9.89 -17.66 -20.35
C THR A 20 -9.66 -17.68 -21.86
N THR A 21 -8.87 -16.75 -22.41
CA THR A 21 -8.53 -16.72 -23.85
C THR A 21 -7.84 -18.00 -24.32
N LEU A 22 -6.99 -18.60 -23.48
CA LEU A 22 -6.31 -19.87 -23.78
C LEU A 22 -7.32 -21.01 -23.97
N THR A 23 -8.48 -20.93 -23.33
CA THR A 23 -9.55 -21.91 -23.48
C THR A 23 -10.32 -21.78 -24.80
N HIS A 24 -10.10 -20.71 -25.56
CA HIS A 24 -10.76 -20.46 -26.85
C HIS A 24 -9.88 -20.69 -28.08
N VAL A 25 -8.57 -20.91 -27.93
CA VAL A 25 -7.63 -21.08 -29.06
C VAL A 25 -7.88 -22.38 -29.83
N CYS A 26 -7.71 -23.53 -29.17
CA CYS A 26 -8.03 -24.85 -29.72
C CYS A 26 -8.28 -25.84 -28.58
N ARG A 27 -8.72 -27.06 -28.89
CA ARG A 27 -9.01 -28.09 -27.87
C ARG A 27 -7.82 -28.39 -26.97
N GLN A 28 -6.63 -28.55 -27.54
CA GLN A 28 -5.42 -28.87 -26.77
C GLN A 28 -5.07 -27.76 -25.77
N TRP A 29 -5.15 -26.50 -26.19
CA TRP A 29 -4.88 -25.36 -25.31
C TRP A 29 -5.92 -25.25 -24.19
N ARG A 30 -7.19 -25.50 -24.51
CA ARG A 30 -8.26 -25.58 -23.51
C ARG A 30 -7.98 -26.65 -22.46
N ASP A 31 -7.63 -27.85 -22.89
CA ASP A 31 -7.36 -28.97 -21.98
C ASP A 31 -6.17 -28.64 -21.07
N VAL A 32 -5.09 -28.07 -21.61
CA VAL A 32 -3.92 -27.63 -20.84
C VAL A 32 -4.29 -26.51 -19.85
N ALA A 33 -5.03 -25.49 -20.28
CA ALA A 33 -5.41 -24.35 -19.45
C ALA A 33 -6.29 -24.80 -18.28
N LEU A 34 -7.31 -25.61 -18.53
CA LEU A 34 -8.20 -26.15 -17.50
C LEU A 34 -7.50 -27.14 -16.56
N ALA A 35 -6.47 -27.85 -17.05
CA ALA A 35 -5.67 -28.76 -16.24
C ALA A 35 -4.55 -28.08 -15.43
N SER A 36 -4.40 -26.75 -15.51
CA SER A 36 -3.31 -25.99 -14.88
C SER A 36 -3.83 -25.04 -13.78
N PRO A 37 -4.00 -25.50 -12.53
CA PRO A 37 -4.62 -24.72 -11.45
C PRO A 37 -3.93 -23.38 -11.16
N MET A 38 -2.61 -23.32 -11.33
CA MET A 38 -1.84 -22.09 -11.13
C MET A 38 -2.25 -20.95 -12.07
N LEU A 39 -2.76 -21.25 -13.28
CA LEU A 39 -3.29 -20.22 -14.18
C LEU A 39 -4.52 -19.51 -13.60
N TRP A 40 -5.20 -20.13 -12.64
CA TRP A 40 -6.41 -19.65 -11.99
C TRP A 40 -6.16 -19.21 -10.54
N SER A 41 -4.89 -19.08 -10.12
CA SER A 41 -4.51 -18.73 -8.74
C SER A 41 -4.57 -17.23 -8.44
N ALA A 42 -4.67 -16.38 -9.46
CA ALA A 42 -4.82 -14.95 -9.32
C ALA A 42 -5.98 -14.46 -10.18
N ILE A 43 -6.73 -13.48 -9.69
CA ILE A 43 -7.90 -12.93 -10.40
C ILE A 43 -8.04 -11.44 -10.07
N LYS A 44 -8.25 -10.63 -11.10
CA LYS A 44 -8.66 -9.23 -10.97
C LYS A 44 -10.02 -9.04 -11.62
N PHE A 45 -10.95 -8.43 -10.92
CA PHE A 45 -12.21 -7.99 -11.51
C PHE A 45 -12.63 -6.63 -10.94
N ASP A 46 -13.42 -5.94 -11.75
CA ASP A 46 -13.81 -4.55 -11.58
C ASP A 46 -15.34 -4.50 -11.66
N ASP A 47 -15.98 -4.01 -10.61
CA ASP A 47 -17.45 -3.97 -10.45
C ASP A 47 -18.03 -2.58 -10.70
N MET A 48 -17.25 -1.62 -11.23
CA MET A 48 -17.64 -0.20 -11.29
C MET A 48 -18.92 0.12 -12.11
N TYR A 49 -19.53 -0.83 -12.84
CA TYR A 49 -20.63 -0.51 -13.78
C TYR A 49 -21.74 -1.56 -13.91
N HIS A 50 -21.93 -2.45 -12.93
CA HIS A 50 -22.71 -3.66 -13.16
C HIS A 50 -24.13 -3.67 -12.55
N ASP A 51 -25.12 -3.87 -13.43
CA ASP A 51 -26.49 -4.20 -13.03
C ASP A 51 -26.58 -5.59 -12.36
N VAL A 52 -27.73 -5.92 -11.77
CA VAL A 52 -27.96 -7.19 -11.05
C VAL A 52 -27.66 -8.43 -11.91
N TYR A 53 -27.88 -8.37 -13.22
CA TYR A 53 -27.65 -9.48 -14.13
C TYR A 53 -26.14 -9.74 -14.30
N GLN A 54 -25.37 -8.68 -14.49
CA GLN A 54 -23.92 -8.77 -14.64
C GLN A 54 -23.25 -9.33 -13.37
N ARG A 55 -23.75 -9.00 -12.18
CA ARG A 55 -23.30 -9.60 -10.92
C ARG A 55 -23.50 -11.11 -10.87
N THR A 56 -24.66 -11.60 -11.30
CA THR A 56 -24.92 -13.05 -11.33
C THR A 56 -23.93 -13.78 -12.24
N VAL A 57 -23.59 -13.17 -13.39
CA VAL A 57 -22.58 -13.70 -14.31
C VAL A 57 -21.19 -13.67 -13.67
N LEU A 58 -20.80 -12.56 -13.03
CA LEU A 58 -19.53 -12.43 -12.31
C LEU A 58 -19.39 -13.51 -11.22
N ARG A 59 -20.44 -13.76 -10.44
CA ARG A 59 -20.48 -14.83 -9.43
C ARG A 59 -20.20 -16.20 -10.02
N CYS A 60 -20.84 -16.52 -11.15
CA CYS A 60 -20.61 -17.79 -11.85
C CYS A 60 -19.16 -17.91 -12.31
N ILE A 61 -18.60 -16.85 -12.89
CA ILE A 61 -17.20 -16.87 -13.37
C ILE A 61 -16.22 -16.97 -12.21
N LEU A 62 -16.42 -16.20 -11.14
CA LEU A 62 -15.58 -16.25 -9.93
C LEU A 62 -15.62 -17.64 -9.29
N THR A 63 -16.81 -18.23 -9.17
CA THR A 63 -16.99 -19.59 -8.67
C THR A 63 -16.22 -20.60 -9.52
N ASP A 64 -16.32 -20.51 -10.84
CA ASP A 64 -15.58 -21.37 -11.77
C ASP A 64 -14.07 -21.17 -11.66
N TRP A 65 -13.62 -19.93 -11.51
CA TRP A 65 -12.21 -19.59 -11.33
C TRP A 65 -11.64 -20.20 -10.05
N ILE A 66 -12.35 -20.01 -8.93
CA ILE A 66 -11.99 -20.59 -7.63
C ILE A 66 -11.95 -22.11 -7.72
N LYS A 67 -12.93 -22.75 -8.37
CA LYS A 67 -12.92 -24.22 -8.59
C LYS A 67 -11.71 -24.67 -9.40
N ARG A 68 -11.36 -23.94 -10.48
CA ARG A 68 -10.22 -24.27 -11.34
C ARG A 68 -8.87 -24.08 -10.63
N SER A 69 -8.77 -23.16 -9.68
CA SER A 69 -7.59 -22.96 -8.83
C SER A 69 -7.27 -24.16 -7.92
N ARG A 70 -8.24 -25.07 -7.71
CA ARG A 70 -8.13 -26.26 -6.83
C ARG A 70 -7.61 -25.89 -5.45
N SER A 71 -6.41 -26.36 -5.08
CA SER A 71 -5.77 -26.15 -3.79
C SER A 71 -4.70 -25.07 -3.80
N CYS A 72 -4.53 -24.34 -4.91
CA CYS A 72 -3.56 -23.24 -4.97
C CYS A 72 -3.95 -22.10 -4.02
N GLY A 73 -2.96 -21.37 -3.51
CA GLY A 73 -3.19 -20.10 -2.84
C GLY A 73 -3.83 -19.10 -3.82
N LEU A 74 -4.73 -18.25 -3.30
CA LEU A 74 -5.48 -17.28 -4.09
C LEU A 74 -4.98 -15.86 -3.87
N SER A 75 -4.77 -15.14 -4.98
CA SER A 75 -4.52 -13.71 -5.00
C SER A 75 -5.72 -13.01 -5.64
N ILE A 76 -6.53 -12.33 -4.84
CA ILE A 76 -7.76 -11.69 -5.32
C ILE A 76 -7.58 -10.18 -5.30
N SER A 77 -7.84 -9.54 -6.44
CA SER A 77 -7.86 -8.09 -6.61
C SER A 77 -9.26 -7.69 -7.05
N VAL A 78 -9.87 -6.81 -6.29
CA VAL A 78 -11.29 -6.51 -6.38
C VAL A 78 -11.48 -5.01 -6.33
N THR A 79 -12.11 -4.45 -7.34
CA THR A 79 -12.63 -3.08 -7.33
C THR A 79 -14.14 -3.15 -7.16
N ILE A 80 -14.70 -2.75 -6.00
CA ILE A 80 -16.13 -2.85 -5.69
C ILE A 80 -16.68 -1.57 -5.06
N ASP A 81 -17.84 -1.13 -5.57
CA ASP A 81 -18.61 0.00 -5.04
C ASP A 81 -19.90 -0.45 -4.30
N ASP A 82 -20.02 -1.76 -4.02
CA ASP A 82 -21.15 -2.39 -3.36
C ASP A 82 -20.73 -3.30 -2.18
N ASP A 83 -21.07 -2.85 -0.96
CA ASP A 83 -20.72 -3.56 0.27
C ASP A 83 -21.38 -4.95 0.38
N GLU A 84 -22.58 -5.16 -0.16
CA GLU A 84 -23.28 -6.45 -0.12
C GLU A 84 -22.55 -7.50 -0.98
N PHE A 85 -22.11 -7.10 -2.17
CA PHE A 85 -21.36 -7.98 -3.05
C PHE A 85 -19.98 -8.35 -2.47
N LEU A 86 -19.29 -7.39 -1.85
CA LEU A 86 -18.03 -7.66 -1.17
C LEU A 86 -18.21 -8.62 0.00
N GLN A 87 -19.24 -8.43 0.83
CA GLN A 87 -19.57 -9.37 1.92
C GLN A 87 -19.85 -10.77 1.39
N GLU A 88 -20.53 -10.89 0.25
CA GLU A 88 -20.78 -12.17 -0.38
C GLU A 88 -19.49 -12.89 -0.81
N ILE A 89 -18.57 -12.17 -1.46
CA ILE A 89 -17.27 -12.71 -1.88
C ILE A 89 -16.44 -13.14 -0.67
N LEU A 90 -16.49 -12.34 0.40
CA LEU A 90 -15.82 -12.67 1.66
C LEU A 90 -16.50 -13.84 2.39
N ALA A 91 -17.77 -14.11 2.17
CA ALA A 91 -18.44 -15.29 2.75
C ALA A 91 -18.04 -16.61 2.06
N ASP A 92 -17.31 -16.56 0.94
CA ASP A 92 -16.90 -17.75 0.21
C ASP A 92 -15.95 -18.65 1.03
N PRO A 93 -16.19 -19.98 1.10
CA PRO A 93 -15.33 -20.91 1.85
C PRO A 93 -13.88 -20.95 1.39
N SER A 94 -13.56 -20.50 0.17
CA SER A 94 -12.20 -20.45 -0.36
C SER A 94 -11.31 -19.40 0.30
N THR A 95 -11.88 -18.48 1.08
CA THR A 95 -11.16 -17.47 1.88
C THR A 95 -10.05 -18.06 2.75
N VAL A 96 -10.19 -19.31 3.15
CA VAL A 96 -9.15 -20.05 3.89
C VAL A 96 -7.84 -20.23 3.12
N ARG A 97 -7.87 -20.10 1.79
CA ARG A 97 -6.71 -20.23 0.89
C ARG A 97 -6.23 -18.88 0.34
N TRP A 98 -6.83 -17.76 0.73
CA TRP A 98 -6.44 -16.46 0.20
C TRP A 98 -5.10 -16.06 0.82
N GLU A 99 -4.14 -15.78 -0.04
CA GLU A 99 -2.77 -15.37 0.29
C GLU A 99 -2.61 -13.86 0.18
N ARG A 100 -3.25 -13.27 -0.84
CA ARG A 100 -3.22 -11.84 -1.12
C ARG A 100 -4.62 -11.34 -1.41
N LEU A 101 -4.98 -10.22 -0.80
CA LEU A 101 -6.24 -9.54 -1.00
C LEU A 101 -5.96 -8.07 -1.31
N GLN A 102 -6.43 -7.61 -2.46
CA GLN A 102 -6.44 -6.21 -2.84
C GLN A 102 -7.89 -5.76 -2.99
N LEU A 103 -8.25 -4.73 -2.26
CA LEU A 103 -9.57 -4.13 -2.25
C LEU A 103 -9.43 -2.66 -2.66
N GLU A 104 -10.08 -2.29 -3.75
CA GLU A 104 -10.21 -0.92 -4.24
C GLU A 104 -11.71 -0.61 -4.39
N GLY A 105 -12.14 0.65 -4.31
CA GLY A 105 -13.57 0.99 -4.48
C GLY A 105 -14.19 1.90 -3.43
N TRP A 106 -15.51 2.07 -3.52
CA TRP A 106 -16.35 2.88 -2.64
C TRP A 106 -16.92 2.01 -1.52
N VAL A 107 -16.34 2.14 -0.32
CA VAL A 107 -16.90 1.51 0.89
C VAL A 107 -17.75 2.56 1.61
N ASN A 108 -19.07 2.45 1.43
CA ASN A 108 -20.03 3.43 1.94
C ASN A 108 -20.45 3.14 3.39
N SER A 109 -20.29 1.91 3.86
CA SER A 109 -20.66 1.49 5.22
C SER A 109 -19.50 0.87 6.00
N PHE A 110 -19.73 0.59 7.29
CA PHE A 110 -18.76 -0.16 8.09
C PHE A 110 -18.69 -1.59 7.58
N LEU A 111 -17.55 -1.95 6.97
CA LEU A 111 -17.32 -3.30 6.51
C LEU A 111 -16.66 -4.13 7.61
N ASP A 112 -17.46 -4.99 8.23
CA ASP A 112 -16.99 -5.96 9.21
C ASP A 112 -16.69 -7.29 8.51
N ILE A 113 -15.42 -7.67 8.46
CA ILE A 113 -14.99 -8.95 7.88
C ILE A 113 -14.88 -9.99 8.98
N HIS A 114 -15.84 -10.92 8.98
CA HIS A 114 -15.86 -12.07 9.89
C HIS A 114 -15.15 -13.31 9.32
N SER A 115 -14.81 -13.30 8.04
CA SER A 115 -14.29 -14.46 7.34
C SER A 115 -12.90 -14.86 7.82
N PRO A 116 -12.65 -16.16 8.03
CA PRO A 116 -11.33 -16.63 8.39
C PRO A 116 -10.40 -16.50 7.18
N LEU A 117 -9.38 -15.64 7.33
CA LEU A 117 -8.32 -15.42 6.33
C LEU A 117 -6.96 -15.92 6.89
N PRO A 118 -6.83 -17.22 7.23
CA PRO A 118 -5.67 -17.78 7.94
C PRO A 118 -4.38 -17.78 7.12
N MET A 119 -4.47 -17.83 5.78
CA MET A 119 -3.32 -17.81 4.86
C MET A 119 -2.98 -16.40 4.35
N LEU A 120 -3.76 -15.39 4.73
CA LEU A 120 -3.59 -14.04 4.18
C LEU A 120 -2.30 -13.43 4.72
N HIS A 121 -1.34 -13.21 3.81
CA HIS A 121 -0.04 -12.65 4.13
C HIS A 121 0.15 -11.23 3.58
N SER A 122 -0.66 -10.82 2.59
CA SER A 122 -0.65 -9.48 2.01
C SER A 122 -2.06 -8.91 1.91
N LEU A 123 -2.24 -7.70 2.43
CA LEU A 123 -3.46 -6.91 2.28
C LEU A 123 -3.12 -5.60 1.58
N ASP A 124 -3.88 -5.24 0.56
CA ASP A 124 -3.84 -3.92 -0.08
C ASP A 124 -5.27 -3.34 -0.04
N PHE A 125 -5.41 -2.16 0.55
CA PHE A 125 -6.70 -1.51 0.76
C PHE A 125 -6.61 -0.07 0.29
N LYS A 126 -7.26 0.22 -0.84
CA LYS A 126 -7.25 1.54 -1.50
C LYS A 126 -8.68 2.08 -1.72
N PRO A 127 -9.31 2.70 -0.72
CA PRO A 127 -10.63 3.31 -0.90
C PRO A 127 -10.55 4.51 -1.86
N TYR A 128 -11.50 4.64 -2.80
CA TYR A 128 -11.55 5.80 -3.72
C TYR A 128 -12.08 7.07 -3.05
N ARG A 129 -12.93 6.96 -2.03
CA ARG A 129 -13.39 8.09 -1.23
C ARG A 129 -13.14 7.85 0.25
N VAL A 130 -12.73 8.92 0.93
CA VAL A 130 -12.46 8.93 2.36
C VAL A 130 -13.78 9.13 3.11
N SER A 131 -14.66 8.13 3.07
CA SER A 131 -15.73 8.09 4.06
C SER A 131 -15.08 7.91 5.44
N THR A 132 -15.65 8.50 6.49
CA THR A 132 -15.12 8.40 7.86
C THR A 132 -15.34 7.02 8.48
N PHE A 133 -15.91 6.09 7.72
CA PHE A 133 -16.33 4.80 8.22
C PHE A 133 -15.13 3.87 8.42
N GLY A 134 -15.20 3.11 9.51
CA GLY A 134 -14.20 2.14 9.88
C GLY A 134 -14.40 0.82 9.17
N PHE A 135 -13.33 0.07 9.07
CA PHE A 135 -13.34 -1.32 8.64
C PHE A 135 -12.86 -2.16 9.82
N THR A 136 -13.46 -3.31 10.10
CA THR A 136 -12.99 -4.20 11.18
C THR A 136 -12.70 -5.60 10.67
N PHE A 137 -11.48 -6.08 10.90
CA PHE A 137 -11.18 -7.51 10.78
C PHE A 137 -11.45 -8.22 12.11
N HIS A 138 -12.42 -9.12 12.14
CA HIS A 138 -12.69 -9.97 13.32
C HIS A 138 -11.97 -11.33 13.26
N GLY A 139 -11.52 -11.73 12.06
CA GLY A 139 -10.77 -12.96 11.84
C GLY A 139 -9.30 -12.87 12.27
N ALA A 140 -8.73 -14.01 12.68
CA ALA A 140 -7.32 -14.09 13.03
C ALA A 140 -6.45 -14.06 11.75
N LEU A 141 -5.98 -12.87 11.36
CA LEU A 141 -5.04 -12.65 10.24
C LEU A 141 -3.60 -13.08 10.59
N ARG A 142 -3.41 -14.31 11.09
CA ARG A 142 -2.16 -14.76 11.76
C ARG A 142 -0.91 -14.73 10.87
N GLN A 143 -1.10 -14.79 9.56
CA GLN A 143 0.00 -14.79 8.59
C GLN A 143 0.25 -13.43 7.93
N LEU A 144 -0.53 -12.39 8.28
CA LEU A 144 -0.38 -11.07 7.66
C LEU A 144 1.01 -10.47 7.95
N ARG A 145 1.76 -10.14 6.89
CA ARG A 145 3.10 -9.55 6.99
C ARG A 145 3.21 -8.24 6.21
N THR A 146 2.41 -8.09 5.16
CA THR A 146 2.41 -6.91 4.30
C THR A 146 1.04 -6.24 4.33
N ALA A 147 1.03 -4.94 4.55
CA ALA A 147 -0.17 -4.11 4.42
C ALA A 147 0.12 -2.87 3.56
N VAL A 148 -0.75 -2.58 2.62
CA VAL A 148 -0.82 -1.31 1.89
C VAL A 148 -2.17 -0.68 2.23
N LEU A 149 -2.16 0.49 2.83
CA LEU A 149 -3.35 1.17 3.33
C LEU A 149 -3.38 2.58 2.77
N CYS A 150 -4.47 2.95 2.09
CA CYS A 150 -4.66 4.31 1.58
C CYS A 150 -5.80 5.01 2.31
N GLY A 151 -5.67 6.33 2.47
CA GLY A 151 -6.70 7.21 3.01
C GLY A 151 -6.66 7.39 4.52
N ARG A 152 -7.71 8.01 5.07
CA ARG A 152 -7.82 8.30 6.52
C ARG A 152 -8.43 7.16 7.33
N ALA A 153 -9.17 6.27 6.68
CA ALA A 153 -9.79 5.11 7.33
C ALA A 153 -8.75 4.01 7.51
N ILE A 154 -8.31 3.82 8.75
CA ILE A 154 -7.37 2.75 9.10
C ILE A 154 -8.19 1.56 9.59
N PRO A 155 -8.05 0.37 8.99
CA PRO A 155 -8.77 -0.81 9.44
C PRO A 155 -8.44 -1.16 10.90
N ALA A 156 -9.48 -1.30 11.72
CA ALA A 156 -9.39 -1.87 13.05
C ALA A 156 -9.20 -3.40 12.99
N GLY A 157 -8.62 -3.97 14.05
CA GLY A 157 -8.42 -5.42 14.16
C GLY A 157 -7.23 -5.97 13.37
N LEU A 158 -6.44 -5.13 12.69
CA LEU A 158 -5.20 -5.57 12.06
C LEU A 158 -4.16 -6.00 13.10
N PRO A 159 -3.45 -7.12 12.89
CA PRO A 159 -2.40 -7.57 13.79
C PRO A 159 -1.09 -6.79 13.53
N TRP A 160 -1.07 -5.51 13.90
CA TRP A 160 0.03 -4.58 13.63
C TRP A 160 1.41 -5.11 14.03
N VAL A 161 1.48 -5.81 15.17
CA VAL A 161 2.75 -6.29 15.74
C VAL A 161 3.50 -7.24 14.81
N GLN A 162 2.83 -8.02 13.96
CA GLN A 162 3.48 -9.00 13.09
C GLN A 162 3.78 -8.46 11.68
N LEU A 163 3.41 -7.21 11.37
CA LEU A 163 3.72 -6.61 10.08
C LEU A 163 5.22 -6.35 9.94
N THR A 164 5.77 -6.74 8.78
CA THR A 164 7.17 -6.50 8.41
C THR A 164 7.29 -5.49 7.27
N CYS A 165 6.24 -5.34 6.46
CA CYS A 165 6.16 -4.41 5.35
C CYS A 165 4.88 -3.58 5.46
N LEU A 166 4.99 -2.26 5.51
CA LEU A 166 3.85 -1.36 5.59
C LEU A 166 3.98 -0.22 4.61
N THR A 167 2.93 0.00 3.82
CA THR A 167 2.77 1.19 2.99
C THR A 167 1.53 1.95 3.46
N LEU A 168 1.70 3.21 3.85
CA LEU A 168 0.64 4.12 4.21
C LEU A 168 0.57 5.23 3.16
N ASN A 169 -0.58 5.42 2.52
CA ASN A 169 -0.77 6.48 1.54
C ASN A 169 -1.89 7.42 1.96
N GLY A 170 -1.70 8.72 1.80
CA GLY A 170 -2.72 9.72 2.15
C GLY A 170 -3.08 9.75 3.64
N VAL A 171 -2.16 9.36 4.53
CA VAL A 171 -2.41 9.35 5.98
C VAL A 171 -2.05 10.69 6.63
N THR A 172 -2.74 11.04 7.71
CA THR A 172 -2.30 12.16 8.55
C THR A 172 -1.05 11.76 9.34
N MET A 173 -0.26 12.75 9.76
CA MET A 173 0.93 12.48 10.56
C MET A 173 0.60 11.82 11.90
N ASN A 174 -0.48 12.26 12.58
CA ASN A 174 -0.93 11.65 13.83
C ASN A 174 -1.39 10.20 13.62
N GLY A 175 -2.13 9.92 12.53
CA GLY A 175 -2.53 8.55 12.18
C GLY A 175 -1.32 7.66 11.87
N CYS A 176 -0.35 8.19 11.13
CA CYS A 176 0.91 7.51 10.85
C CYS A 176 1.64 7.15 12.15
N VAL A 177 1.81 8.12 13.05
CA VAL A 177 2.44 7.92 14.37
C VAL A 177 1.71 6.84 15.16
N ALA A 178 0.38 6.90 15.25
CA ALA A 178 -0.42 5.93 15.98
C ALA A 178 -0.28 4.50 15.42
N ILE A 179 -0.16 4.35 14.10
CA ILE A 179 0.10 3.05 13.46
C ILE A 179 1.54 2.58 13.71
N LEU A 180 2.53 3.45 13.52
CA LEU A 180 3.94 3.08 13.67
C LEU A 180 4.25 2.66 15.11
N ALA A 181 3.59 3.25 16.11
CA ALA A 181 3.67 2.83 17.50
C ALA A 181 3.27 1.36 17.74
N GLN A 182 2.42 0.79 16.88
CA GLN A 182 1.88 -0.57 17.02
C GLN A 182 2.63 -1.60 16.17
N THR A 183 3.66 -1.19 15.42
CA THR A 183 4.32 -2.02 14.39
C THR A 183 5.85 -2.18 14.64
N PRO A 184 6.26 -2.72 15.81
CA PRO A 184 7.67 -2.80 16.21
C PRO A 184 8.54 -3.71 15.32
N ASN A 185 7.94 -4.62 14.56
CA ASN A 185 8.64 -5.59 13.72
C ASN A 185 8.78 -5.15 12.25
N LEU A 186 8.53 -3.87 11.94
CA LEU A 186 8.68 -3.37 10.59
C LEU A 186 10.13 -3.45 10.12
N VAL A 187 10.31 -3.96 8.91
CA VAL A 187 11.57 -4.01 8.15
C VAL A 187 11.54 -2.99 7.02
N ARG A 188 10.37 -2.80 6.39
CA ARG A 188 10.17 -1.85 5.29
C ARG A 188 8.93 -1.01 5.55
N CYS A 189 9.08 0.31 5.45
CA CYS A 189 8.00 1.25 5.63
C CYS A 189 8.00 2.31 4.53
N VAL A 190 6.84 2.51 3.91
CA VAL A 190 6.58 3.61 2.98
C VAL A 190 5.45 4.44 3.57
N VAL A 191 5.66 5.74 3.72
CA VAL A 191 4.66 6.66 4.22
C VAL A 191 4.53 7.82 3.24
N THR A 192 3.33 8.02 2.73
CA THR A 192 2.94 9.19 1.96
C THR A 192 1.95 9.98 2.83
N LEU A 193 2.39 11.12 3.34
CA LEU A 193 1.57 11.97 4.21
C LEU A 193 0.66 12.89 3.39
N TYR A 194 -0.57 13.02 3.83
CA TYR A 194 -1.50 14.00 3.27
C TYR A 194 -1.16 15.42 3.73
N ARG A 195 -1.37 16.39 2.84
CA ARG A 195 -0.94 17.78 3.00
C ARG A 195 -1.78 18.64 3.96
N ARG A 196 -2.93 18.15 4.43
CA ARG A 196 -3.81 18.85 5.39
C ARG A 196 -4.23 17.90 6.53
N PRO A 197 -3.93 18.25 7.79
CA PRO A 197 -4.85 19.12 8.55
C PRO A 197 -4.13 20.13 9.45
N LYS A 198 -4.89 20.93 10.21
CA LYS A 198 -4.37 21.72 11.33
C LYS A 198 -3.56 20.79 12.25
N PHE A 199 -2.31 21.18 12.51
CA PHE A 199 -1.46 20.44 13.42
C PHE A 199 -1.99 20.59 14.83
N ASP A 200 -2.41 19.48 15.42
CA ASP A 200 -2.37 19.34 16.86
C ASP A 200 -0.92 19.07 17.27
N SER A 201 -0.51 19.61 18.41
CA SER A 201 0.85 19.45 18.94
C SER A 201 1.16 17.95 19.03
N LEU A 202 2.16 17.48 18.28
CA LEU A 202 2.63 16.10 18.41
C LEU A 202 3.07 15.88 19.86
N THR A 203 2.47 14.90 20.53
CA THR A 203 3.08 14.38 21.74
C THR A 203 4.37 13.70 21.34
N ARG A 204 5.49 14.21 21.86
CA ARG A 204 6.82 13.68 21.55
C ARG A 204 6.92 12.26 22.10
N VAL A 205 6.74 11.29 21.23
CA VAL A 205 6.91 9.87 21.50
C VAL A 205 8.06 9.40 20.63
N ASP A 206 9.12 8.89 21.25
CA ASP A 206 10.25 8.31 20.52
C ASP A 206 9.86 6.89 20.06
N PHE A 207 9.81 6.67 18.75
CA PHE A 207 9.53 5.38 18.13
C PHE A 207 10.83 4.63 17.87
N ALA A 208 11.07 3.60 18.67
CA ALA A 208 12.11 2.62 18.37
C ALA A 208 11.55 1.59 17.39
N LEU A 209 12.03 1.61 16.14
CA LEU A 209 11.75 0.58 15.14
C LEU A 209 13.06 -0.18 14.88
N PRO A 210 13.41 -1.15 15.74
CA PRO A 210 14.75 -1.73 15.79
C PRO A 210 15.14 -2.53 14.55
N PHE A 211 14.14 -3.03 13.81
CA PHE A 211 14.33 -3.86 12.63
C PHE A 211 14.13 -3.11 11.31
N LEU A 212 13.82 -1.81 11.34
CA LEU A 212 13.48 -1.06 10.14
C LEU A 212 14.73 -0.79 9.30
N GLU A 213 14.86 -1.51 8.19
CA GLU A 213 15.97 -1.41 7.25
C GLU A 213 15.73 -0.36 6.17
N SER A 214 14.48 -0.21 5.72
CA SER A 214 14.12 0.73 4.66
C SER A 214 12.94 1.61 5.04
N LEU A 215 13.16 2.93 4.98
CA LEU A 215 12.14 3.95 5.20
C LEU A 215 12.00 4.85 3.96
N VAL A 216 10.78 5.03 3.50
CA VAL A 216 10.43 5.95 2.42
C VAL A 216 9.39 6.95 2.94
N LEU A 217 9.73 8.24 2.94
CA LEU A 217 8.84 9.33 3.35
C LEU A 217 8.54 10.24 2.17
N LYS A 218 7.25 10.40 1.88
CA LYS A 218 6.71 11.18 0.75
C LYS A 218 5.59 12.09 1.22
N ILE A 219 5.26 13.07 0.39
CA ILE A 219 4.16 14.00 0.61
C ILE A 219 3.28 14.02 -0.63
N GLU A 220 1.98 13.96 -0.41
CA GLU A 220 1.00 14.00 -1.48
C GLU A 220 0.61 15.44 -1.84
N GLY A 221 0.59 15.76 -3.13
CA GLY A 221 0.16 17.04 -3.69
C GLY A 221 1.27 18.10 -3.81
N ARG A 222 0.97 19.21 -4.52
CA ARG A 222 1.91 20.34 -4.70
C ARG A 222 2.37 20.89 -3.34
N THR A 223 3.38 21.74 -3.22
CA THR A 223 3.70 22.39 -1.92
C THR A 223 3.38 23.88 -2.00
N SER A 224 2.75 24.42 -0.96
CA SER A 224 2.54 25.85 -0.81
C SER A 224 3.62 26.30 0.13
N ARG A 225 4.22 27.46 -0.13
CA ARG A 225 5.40 27.96 0.58
C ARG A 225 5.21 28.14 2.10
N HIS A 226 3.99 27.95 2.62
CA HIS A 226 3.59 28.32 3.98
C HIS A 226 3.20 27.15 4.89
N GLN A 227 3.39 25.89 4.49
CA GLN A 227 3.09 24.77 5.38
C GLN A 227 4.35 24.31 6.13
N THR A 228 4.37 24.59 7.42
CA THR A 228 5.28 23.99 8.41
C THR A 228 4.87 22.56 8.68
N ILE A 229 5.27 21.65 7.80
CA ILE A 229 5.36 20.25 8.21
C ILE A 229 6.29 20.23 9.41
N THR A 230 5.83 19.63 10.52
CA THR A 230 6.58 19.66 11.77
C THR A 230 7.97 19.13 11.49
N ARG A 231 8.94 20.03 11.66
CA ARG A 231 10.38 19.83 11.46
C ARG A 231 10.93 18.64 12.26
N GLU A 232 10.10 18.11 13.15
CA GLU A 232 10.38 17.11 14.16
C GLU A 232 9.92 15.70 13.75
N PHE A 233 9.26 15.50 12.60
CA PHE A 233 8.77 14.14 12.25
C PHE A 233 9.90 13.11 12.18
N LEU A 234 11.02 13.47 11.54
CA LEU A 234 12.22 12.63 11.52
C LEU A 234 12.85 12.49 12.91
N ASP A 235 12.64 13.45 13.82
CA ASP A 235 13.19 13.41 15.17
C ASP A 235 12.50 12.40 16.07
N LEU A 236 11.29 11.98 15.72
CA LEU A 236 10.53 10.98 16.46
C LEU A 236 11.13 9.56 16.33
N PHE A 237 12.01 9.32 15.36
CA PHE A 237 12.46 7.95 15.04
C PHE A 237 13.83 7.61 15.63
N VAL A 238 13.92 6.40 16.17
CA VAL A 238 15.16 5.71 16.54
C VAL A 238 15.24 4.41 15.72
N LEU A 239 16.10 4.40 14.70
CA LEU A 239 16.09 3.39 13.63
C LEU A 239 17.45 2.68 13.49
N PRO A 240 17.87 1.87 14.47
CA PRO A 240 19.24 1.34 14.51
C PRO A 240 19.62 0.44 13.33
N ALA A 241 18.65 -0.25 12.72
CA ALA A 241 18.87 -1.09 11.54
C ALA A 241 18.76 -0.35 10.20
N LEU A 242 18.48 0.96 10.19
CA LEU A 242 18.20 1.69 8.96
C LEU A 242 19.43 1.70 8.03
N SER A 243 19.25 1.14 6.84
CA SER A 243 20.25 1.10 5.78
C SER A 243 19.83 1.92 4.56
N ARG A 244 18.52 2.08 4.33
CA ARG A 244 17.98 2.81 3.18
C ARG A 244 16.97 3.87 3.60
N LEU A 245 17.26 5.13 3.28
CA LEU A 245 16.37 6.26 3.51
C LEU A 245 16.02 6.94 2.18
N VAL A 246 14.73 7.00 1.87
CA VAL A 246 14.20 7.83 0.79
C VAL A 246 13.31 8.89 1.42
N VAL A 247 13.54 10.16 1.14
CA VAL A 247 12.82 11.24 1.81
C VAL A 247 12.66 12.43 0.87
N GLU A 248 11.52 13.10 0.94
CA GLU A 248 11.36 14.38 0.26
C GLU A 248 12.08 15.52 1.00
N GLU A 249 12.67 16.43 0.24
CA GLU A 249 13.43 17.59 0.73
C GLU A 249 12.67 18.40 1.78
N ILE A 250 11.33 18.45 1.67
CA ILE A 250 10.46 19.16 2.61
C ILE A 250 10.60 18.69 4.06
N PHE A 251 10.89 17.40 4.30
CA PHE A 251 11.15 16.87 5.65
C PHE A 251 12.51 17.30 6.22
N LEU A 252 13.39 17.84 5.38
CA LEU A 252 14.75 18.23 5.71
C LEU A 252 14.99 19.74 5.59
N ARG A 253 13.92 20.54 5.41
CA ARG A 253 14.04 22.00 5.26
C ARG A 253 14.75 22.64 6.46
N GLU A 254 15.39 23.78 6.18
CA GLU A 254 16.20 24.62 7.10
C GLU A 254 17.63 24.14 7.32
N ASP A 255 17.81 22.91 7.78
CA ASP A 255 19.15 22.35 7.99
C ASP A 255 19.19 20.85 7.71
N LEU A 256 19.26 20.54 6.42
CA LEU A 256 19.25 19.18 5.90
C LEU A 256 20.38 18.32 6.49
N ILE A 257 21.58 18.91 6.64
CA ILE A 257 22.76 18.21 7.16
C ILE A 257 22.56 17.93 8.65
N ALA A 258 22.17 18.94 9.45
CA ALA A 258 21.94 18.72 10.88
C ALA A 258 20.83 17.71 11.15
N ARG A 259 19.76 17.70 10.34
CA ARG A 259 18.65 16.74 10.47
C ARG A 259 19.08 15.31 10.20
N LEU A 260 19.79 15.07 9.09
CA LEU A 260 20.33 13.75 8.78
C LEU A 260 21.36 13.31 9.83
N GLN A 261 22.24 14.22 10.26
CA GLN A 261 23.23 13.93 11.29
C GLN A 261 22.57 13.59 12.63
N SER A 262 21.50 14.31 13.01
CA SER A 262 20.71 14.02 14.20
C SER A 262 20.02 12.66 14.12
N LEU A 263 19.50 12.27 12.96
CA LEU A 263 18.89 10.94 12.78
C LEU A 263 19.95 9.84 12.93
N ILE A 264 21.11 10.00 12.28
CA ILE A 264 22.21 9.02 12.32
C ILE A 264 22.77 8.90 13.74
N SER A 265 23.03 10.02 14.41
CA SER A 265 23.61 10.01 15.76
C SER A 265 22.65 9.41 16.78
N ARG A 266 21.36 9.76 16.72
CA ARG A 266 20.32 9.23 17.60
C ARG A 266 20.05 7.75 17.36
N SER A 267 20.06 7.32 16.10
CA SER A 267 19.75 5.92 15.74
C SER A 267 20.96 5.01 15.80
N GLY A 268 22.19 5.53 15.68
CA GLY A 268 23.41 4.73 15.54
C GLY A 268 23.46 3.89 14.25
N CYS A 269 22.64 4.24 13.25
CA CYS A 269 22.47 3.46 12.04
C CYS A 269 23.60 3.65 11.02
N LYS A 270 23.75 2.69 10.10
CA LYS A 270 24.74 2.70 9.03
C LYS A 270 24.05 2.80 7.68
N LEU A 271 23.68 4.02 7.30
CA LEU A 271 23.04 4.29 6.03
C LEU A 271 23.93 3.86 4.85
N GLN A 272 23.36 3.05 3.97
CA GLN A 272 23.97 2.58 2.73
C GLN A 272 23.44 3.36 1.52
N GLU A 273 22.17 3.76 1.57
CA GLU A 273 21.51 4.50 0.51
C GLU A 273 20.68 5.65 1.09
N VAL A 274 20.94 6.86 0.60
CA VAL A 274 20.12 8.05 0.86
C VAL A 274 19.64 8.62 -0.47
N CYS A 275 18.33 8.70 -0.61
CA CYS A 275 17.66 9.32 -1.75
C CYS A 275 16.87 10.54 -1.27
N ILE A 276 17.24 11.73 -1.75
CA ILE A 276 16.51 12.96 -1.41
C ILE A 276 15.79 13.46 -2.65
N ARG A 277 14.46 13.43 -2.60
CA ARG A 277 13.58 13.88 -3.70
C ARG A 277 13.26 15.36 -3.52
N GLY A 278 13.50 16.19 -4.53
CA GLY A 278 13.22 17.63 -4.44
C GLY A 278 14.07 18.49 -5.36
N ARG A 279 14.06 19.79 -5.10
CA ARG A 279 14.78 20.82 -5.87
C ARG A 279 16.03 21.27 -5.12
N LEU A 280 16.92 20.32 -4.83
CA LEU A 280 18.23 20.62 -4.25
C LEU A 280 19.15 21.26 -5.30
N THR A 281 19.81 22.36 -4.92
CA THR A 281 20.89 22.96 -5.74
C THR A 281 22.11 22.04 -5.77
N THR A 282 22.95 22.17 -6.80
CA THR A 282 24.20 21.40 -6.93
C THR A 282 25.10 21.60 -5.71
N THR A 283 25.24 22.84 -5.24
CA THR A 283 26.02 23.16 -4.04
C THR A 283 25.55 22.42 -2.78
N VAL A 284 24.24 22.24 -2.60
CA VAL A 284 23.70 21.49 -1.45
C VAL A 284 23.97 19.99 -1.60
N ARG A 285 23.88 19.44 -2.81
CA ARG A 285 24.22 18.04 -3.11
C ARG A 285 25.69 17.74 -2.83
N ASP A 286 26.59 18.65 -3.21
CA ASP A 286 28.02 18.49 -2.97
C ASP A 286 28.34 18.54 -1.47
N ARG A 287 27.74 19.49 -0.74
CA ARG A 287 27.90 19.59 0.73
C ARG A 287 27.40 18.35 1.46
N LEU A 288 26.35 17.70 0.95
CA LEU A 288 25.84 16.44 1.48
C LEU A 288 26.84 15.31 1.34
N GLY A 289 27.39 15.12 0.14
CA GLY A 289 28.40 14.10 -0.11
C GLY A 289 29.65 14.30 0.75
N GLN A 290 30.05 15.56 0.96
CA GLN A 290 31.17 15.91 1.84
C GLN A 290 30.88 15.68 3.33
N ALA A 291 29.65 15.99 3.79
CA ALA A 291 29.27 15.83 5.19
C ALA A 291 29.09 14.35 5.60
N PHE A 292 28.75 13.48 4.65
CA PHE A 292 28.48 12.06 4.92
C PHE A 292 29.28 11.13 4.00
N PRO A 293 30.63 11.14 4.07
CA PRO A 293 31.48 10.34 3.20
C PRO A 293 31.34 8.83 3.43
N SER A 294 30.74 8.41 4.55
CA SER A 294 30.51 7.00 4.89
C SER A 294 29.30 6.39 4.18
N ILE A 295 28.45 7.19 3.54
CA ILE A 295 27.25 6.72 2.84
C ILE A 295 27.62 6.44 1.38
N PRO A 296 27.61 5.16 0.93
CA PRO A 296 28.06 4.78 -0.40
C PRO A 296 27.23 5.38 -1.54
N THR A 297 25.91 5.45 -1.35
CA THR A 297 24.98 5.82 -2.42
C THR A 297 24.14 7.02 -2.01
N PHE A 298 24.38 8.16 -2.66
CA PHE A 298 23.49 9.31 -2.66
C PHE A 298 22.80 9.44 -4.02
N SER A 299 21.48 9.57 -4.01
CA SER A 299 20.71 9.85 -5.22
C SER A 299 19.80 11.06 -5.06
N PHE A 300 19.70 11.85 -6.12
CA PHE A 300 18.92 13.08 -6.20
C PHE A 300 18.06 13.04 -7.45
N PRO A 301 17.08 12.12 -7.53
CA PRO A 301 16.20 12.07 -8.68
C PRO A 301 15.49 13.41 -8.82
N VAL A 302 15.44 13.93 -10.04
CA VAL A 302 14.61 15.09 -10.35
C VAL A 302 13.18 14.68 -9.98
N ALA A 303 12.50 15.53 -9.21
CA ALA A 303 11.08 15.31 -8.97
C ALA A 303 10.40 15.26 -10.33
N TYR A 304 9.91 14.08 -10.72
CA TYR A 304 8.99 13.99 -11.83
C TYR A 304 7.85 14.94 -11.47
N GLU A 305 7.62 15.94 -12.32
CA GLU A 305 6.35 16.63 -12.28
C GLU A 305 5.34 15.50 -12.47
N GLU A 306 4.62 15.13 -11.41
CA GLU A 306 3.50 14.22 -11.53
C GLU A 306 2.62 14.87 -12.60
N GLU A 307 2.63 14.27 -13.81
CA GLU A 307 1.66 14.54 -14.85
C GLU A 307 0.34 14.25 -14.17
N SER A 308 -0.29 15.33 -13.73
CA SER A 308 -1.55 15.29 -13.03
C SER A 308 -2.58 14.86 -14.05
N ASP A 309 -2.83 13.56 -14.13
CA ASP A 309 -4.13 13.01 -14.53
C ASP A 309 -5.15 13.27 -13.39
N GLU A 310 -5.12 14.47 -12.81
CA GLU A 310 -6.24 15.04 -12.05
C GLU A 310 -7.20 15.58 -13.11
N ASP A 311 -7.90 14.67 -13.80
CA ASP A 311 -9.17 14.98 -14.41
C ASP A 311 -10.09 15.50 -13.29
N GLU A 312 -10.21 16.82 -13.21
CA GLU A 312 -11.47 17.55 -13.17
C GLU A 312 -12.63 16.85 -12.44
N TYR A 313 -12.44 16.43 -11.18
CA TYR A 313 -13.54 16.25 -10.25
C TYR A 313 -13.88 17.62 -9.67
N GLU A 314 -14.61 18.42 -10.45
CA GLU A 314 -15.37 19.55 -9.91
C GLU A 314 -16.27 19.00 -8.79
N GLU A 315 -15.93 19.34 -7.55
CA GLU A 315 -16.86 19.29 -6.42
C GLU A 315 -17.99 20.26 -6.75
N ASP A 316 -19.06 19.72 -7.34
CA ASP A 316 -20.36 20.37 -7.46
C ASP A 316 -20.99 20.40 -6.05
N ASP A 317 -20.41 21.24 -5.18
CA ASP A 317 -21.07 21.73 -3.97
C ASP A 317 -22.10 22.79 -4.41
N SER A 318 -23.26 22.30 -4.85
CA SER A 318 -24.46 23.11 -5.08
C SER A 318 -25.46 22.89 -3.91
N ASP A 319 -25.76 24.01 -3.24
CA ASP A 319 -26.71 24.29 -2.14
C ASP A 319 -27.85 23.30 -1.81
#